data_AF-A0AAI9RLU4-F1
#
_entry.id   AF-A0AAI9RLU4-F1
#
_cell.length_a   1.000
_cell.length_b   1.000
_cell.length_c   1.000
_cell.angle_alpha   90.00
_cell.angle_beta   90.00
_cell.angle_gamma   90.00
#
_symmetry.space_group_name_H-M   'P 1'
#
loop_
_entity.id
_entity.type
_entity.pdbx_description
1 polymer ?
#
loop_
_entity_poly.entity_id
_entity_poly.type
_entity_poly.pdbx_seq_one_letter_code
_entity_poly.pdbx_strand_id
1 'polypeptide(L)'
;MNYAVSFLYQSDEFEISVGTNHVFEAQNREEAMKKAATLQKLSDYFSPYYTKTEGDIVFDVMENNYFDQVFVFEYTFYDETKGDYLTVDVGDGKVLSPVMNPACYVKLDRSAFLQCFKEHYPDKEVVTFGSLSYGVEETSAKRR
;
A
#
# COMPACT_ATOMS: atom_id res chain seq x y z
N MET A 1 -2.86 22.96 4.34
CA MET A 1 -2.55 22.05 3.22
C MET A 1 -3.52 20.89 3.30
N ASN A 2 -3.87 20.29 2.17
CA ASN A 2 -4.80 19.17 2.14
C ASN A 2 -4.01 17.88 2.07
N TYR A 3 -4.45 16.88 2.82
CA TYR A 3 -3.82 15.56 2.87
C TYR A 3 -4.88 14.48 2.68
N ALA A 4 -4.45 13.33 2.18
CA ALA A 4 -5.20 12.09 2.20
C ALA A 4 -4.40 11.03 2.98
N VAL A 5 -5.10 10.08 3.59
CA VAL A 5 -4.44 8.91 4.18
C VAL A 5 -4.15 7.91 3.06
N SER A 6 -2.92 7.44 3.00
CA SER A 6 -2.51 6.32 2.16
C SER A 6 -2.33 5.06 2.99
N PHE A 7 -2.64 3.90 2.41
CA PHE A 7 -2.55 2.60 3.04
C PHE A 7 -1.69 1.68 2.18
N LEU A 8 -0.68 1.07 2.78
CA LEU A 8 0.18 0.09 2.12
C LEU A 8 -0.35 -1.31 2.40
N TYR A 9 -0.63 -2.04 1.34
CA TYR A 9 -1.11 -3.42 1.37
C TYR A 9 -0.11 -4.35 0.68
N GLN A 10 0.06 -5.56 1.19
CA GLN A 10 1.07 -6.50 0.73
C GLN A 10 0.51 -7.92 0.53
N SER A 11 1.02 -8.61 -0.49
CA SER A 11 0.90 -10.05 -0.70
C SER A 11 2.23 -10.59 -1.22
N ASP A 12 2.95 -11.34 -0.39
CA ASP A 12 4.32 -11.79 -0.65
C ASP A 12 5.24 -10.64 -1.09
N GLU A 13 5.80 -10.68 -2.30
CA GLU A 13 6.71 -9.66 -2.85
C GLU A 13 5.98 -8.46 -3.47
N PHE A 14 4.65 -8.45 -3.45
CA PHE A 14 3.83 -7.44 -4.12
C PHE A 14 3.22 -6.46 -3.12
N GLU A 15 3.39 -5.18 -3.39
CA GLU A 15 2.86 -4.08 -2.60
C GLU A 15 1.98 -3.16 -3.45
N ILE A 16 0.87 -2.71 -2.87
CA ILE A 16 0.00 -1.69 -3.47
C ILE A 16 -0.23 -0.57 -2.46
N SER A 17 -0.10 0.67 -2.92
CA SER A 17 -0.47 1.85 -2.13
C SER A 17 -1.86 2.31 -2.54
N VAL A 18 -2.76 2.30 -1.56
CA VAL A 18 -4.19 2.54 -1.72
C VAL A 18 -4.55 3.87 -1.09
N GLY A 19 -5.31 4.69 -1.83
CA GLY A 19 -5.90 5.93 -1.36
C GLY A 19 -7.42 5.84 -1.37
N THR A 20 -8.04 6.70 -0.57
CA THR A 20 -9.48 6.99 -0.67
C THR A 20 -9.67 8.43 -1.13
N ASN A 21 -10.90 8.81 -1.50
CA ASN A 21 -11.21 10.22 -1.74
C ASN A 21 -11.47 11.03 -0.45
N HIS A 22 -11.26 10.47 0.74
CA HIS A 22 -11.29 11.21 1.99
C HIS A 22 -10.08 12.14 2.11
N VAL A 23 -10.33 13.44 2.25
CA VAL A 23 -9.30 14.48 2.42
C VAL A 23 -9.51 15.26 3.70
N PHE A 24 -8.41 15.67 4.32
CA PHE A 24 -8.44 16.46 5.55
C PHE A 24 -7.37 17.56 5.53
N GLU A 25 -7.61 18.62 6.30
CA GLU A 25 -6.69 19.76 6.39
C GLU A 25 -5.70 19.60 7.55
N ALA A 26 -4.45 19.98 7.32
CA ALA A 26 -3.42 20.13 8.35
C ALA A 26 -2.45 21.28 8.01
N GLN A 27 -1.80 21.83 9.03
CA GLN A 27 -0.85 22.93 8.87
C GLN A 27 0.50 22.48 8.33
N ASN A 28 0.86 21.20 8.54
CA ASN A 28 2.11 20.59 8.08
C ASN A 28 2.00 19.06 8.09
N ARG A 29 3.02 18.39 7.55
CA ARG A 29 3.07 16.91 7.46
C ARG A 29 3.07 16.23 8.83
N GLU A 30 3.68 16.81 9.86
CA GLU A 30 3.70 16.22 11.20
C GLU A 30 2.30 16.20 11.82
N GLU A 31 1.57 17.32 11.73
CA GLU A 31 0.17 17.38 12.16
C GLU A 31 -0.70 16.45 11.32
N ALA A 32 -0.42 16.35 10.01
CA ALA A 32 -1.14 15.44 9.13
C ALA A 32 -0.97 13.97 9.58
N MET A 33 0.26 13.55 9.91
CA MET A 33 0.53 12.20 10.43
C MET A 33 -0.18 11.94 11.77
N LYS A 34 -0.24 12.93 12.67
CA LYS A 34 -0.99 12.79 13.94
C LYS A 34 -2.50 12.57 13.70
N LYS A 35 -3.08 13.25 12.72
CA LYS A 35 -4.49 13.03 12.30
C LYS A 35 -4.65 11.69 11.57
N ALA A 36 -3.70 11.30 10.73
CA ALA A 36 -3.75 10.01 10.05
C ALA A 36 -3.76 8.83 11.02
N ALA A 37 -3.09 8.95 12.17
CA ALA A 37 -3.13 7.91 13.22
C ALA A 37 -4.54 7.64 13.76
N THR A 38 -5.44 8.62 13.78
CA THR A 38 -6.85 8.40 14.16
C THR A 38 -7.69 7.92 12.97
N LEU A 39 -7.33 8.36 11.76
CA LEU A 39 -7.98 8.00 10.50
C LEU A 39 -7.49 6.66 9.92
N GLN A 40 -6.52 5.97 10.54
CA GLN A 40 -6.03 4.67 10.06
C GLN A 40 -7.16 3.64 9.98
N LYS A 41 -8.21 3.78 10.80
CA LYS A 41 -9.40 2.93 10.78
C LYS A 41 -10.22 3.02 9.50
N LEU A 42 -9.93 3.96 8.60
CA LEU A 42 -10.57 3.99 7.29
C LEU A 42 -10.25 2.73 6.48
N SER A 43 -9.11 2.07 6.72
CA SER A 43 -8.79 0.78 6.11
C SER A 43 -9.75 -0.32 6.51
N ASP A 44 -10.44 -0.19 7.65
CA ASP A 44 -11.42 -1.19 8.09
C ASP A 44 -12.62 -1.26 7.14
N TYR A 45 -12.87 -0.22 6.34
CA TYR A 45 -14.03 -0.12 5.45
C TYR A 45 -13.77 -0.61 4.02
N PHE A 46 -12.58 -1.11 3.71
CA PHE A 46 -12.33 -1.71 2.41
C PHE A 46 -11.34 -2.86 2.49
N SER A 47 -11.42 -3.80 1.54
CA SER A 47 -10.48 -4.92 1.46
C SER A 47 -10.03 -5.11 0.01
N PRO A 48 -8.75 -4.86 -0.30
CA PRO A 48 -8.22 -5.15 -1.63
C PRO A 48 -7.94 -6.64 -1.81
N TYR A 49 -8.33 -7.16 -2.98
CA TYR A 49 -7.97 -8.49 -3.43
C TYR A 49 -7.87 -8.53 -4.95
N TYR A 50 -6.99 -9.38 -5.44
CA TYR A 50 -7.00 -9.78 -6.84
C TYR A 50 -8.04 -10.88 -7.06
N THR A 51 -8.75 -10.84 -8.19
CA THR A 51 -9.57 -11.95 -8.66
C THR A 51 -9.29 -12.26 -10.12
N LYS A 52 -9.18 -13.54 -10.45
CA LYS A 52 -8.92 -14.02 -11.82
C LYS A 52 -10.09 -13.75 -12.76
N THR A 53 -11.32 -13.69 -12.23
CA THR A 53 -12.54 -13.38 -13.00
C THR A 53 -12.46 -11.99 -13.63
N GLU A 54 -12.10 -10.97 -12.84
CA GLU A 54 -11.90 -9.60 -13.34
C GLU A 54 -10.50 -9.42 -13.94
N GLY A 55 -9.55 -10.29 -13.57
CA GLY A 55 -8.16 -10.18 -13.97
C GLY A 55 -7.49 -8.92 -13.42
N ASP A 56 -7.99 -8.40 -12.30
CA ASP A 56 -7.64 -7.11 -11.71
C ASP A 56 -7.66 -7.14 -10.18
N ILE A 57 -7.13 -6.09 -9.56
CA ILE A 57 -7.32 -5.77 -8.14
C ILE A 57 -8.65 -5.06 -7.97
N VAL A 58 -9.50 -5.63 -7.12
CA VAL A 58 -10.83 -5.15 -6.80
C VAL A 58 -10.87 -4.80 -5.31
N PHE A 59 -11.78 -3.91 -4.95
CA PHE A 59 -12.02 -3.49 -3.58
C PHE A 59 -13.44 -3.86 -3.17
N ASP A 60 -13.57 -4.68 -2.12
CA ASP A 60 -14.84 -4.76 -1.40
C ASP A 60 -14.92 -3.56 -0.47
N VAL A 61 -15.84 -2.63 -0.75
CA VAL A 61 -16.03 -1.41 0.04
C VAL A 61 -17.30 -1.53 0.88
N MET A 62 -17.16 -1.39 2.19
CA MET A 62 -18.28 -1.36 3.12
C MET A 62 -18.89 0.05 3.18
N GLU A 63 -20.21 0.10 3.33
CA GLU A 63 -20.94 1.36 3.51
C GLU A 63 -20.38 2.15 4.69
N ASN A 64 -20.09 3.43 4.47
CA ASN A 64 -19.49 4.31 5.46
C ASN A 64 -19.78 5.79 5.11
N ASN A 65 -19.51 6.69 6.05
CA ASN A 65 -19.77 8.13 5.90
C ASN A 65 -18.50 8.95 5.59
N TYR A 66 -17.38 8.30 5.25
CA TYR A 66 -16.08 8.94 5.13
C TYR A 66 -15.59 9.05 3.69
N PHE A 67 -15.83 8.02 2.88
CA PHE A 67 -15.42 7.93 1.48
C PHE A 67 -16.37 7.04 0.68
N ASP A 68 -16.46 7.29 -0.63
CA ASP A 68 -17.19 6.46 -1.59
C ASP A 68 -16.30 5.90 -2.70
N GLN A 69 -15.01 6.29 -2.72
CA GLN A 69 -14.03 5.82 -3.70
C GLN A 69 -12.74 5.35 -3.04
N VAL A 70 -12.23 4.24 -3.56
CA VAL A 70 -10.94 3.64 -3.20
C VAL A 70 -10.18 3.36 -4.50
N PHE A 71 -8.89 3.64 -4.52
CA PHE A 71 -8.06 3.46 -5.71
C PHE A 71 -6.63 3.10 -5.35
N VAL A 72 -5.99 2.29 -6.19
CA VAL A 72 -4.54 2.10 -6.14
C VAL A 72 -3.88 3.27 -6.87
N PHE A 73 -2.89 3.90 -6.24
CA PHE A 73 -2.08 4.95 -6.88
C PHE A 73 -0.63 4.55 -7.09
N GLU A 74 -0.16 3.46 -6.47
CA GLU A 74 1.18 2.94 -6.68
C GLU A 74 1.19 1.41 -6.61
N TYR A 75 1.96 0.81 -7.51
CA TYR A 75 2.20 -0.63 -7.59
C TYR A 75 3.69 -0.87 -7.45
N THR A 76 4.07 -1.72 -6.50
CA THR A 76 5.46 -1.98 -6.17
C THR A 76 5.70 -3.49 -6.09
N PHE A 77 6.85 -3.94 -6.57
CA PHE A 77 7.30 -5.33 -6.49
C PHE A 77 8.69 -5.38 -5.87
N TYR A 78 8.96 -6.38 -5.03
CA TYR A 78 10.28 -6.62 -4.47
C TYR A 78 11.07 -7.57 -5.37
N ASP A 79 11.99 -7.02 -6.16
CA ASP A 79 12.83 -7.78 -7.09
C ASP A 79 14.15 -8.18 -6.41
N GLU A 80 14.20 -9.38 -5.86
CA GLU A 80 15.39 -9.95 -5.21
C GLU A 80 16.63 -9.98 -6.11
N THR A 81 16.47 -9.93 -7.44
CA THR A 81 17.62 -9.96 -8.35
C THR A 81 18.39 -8.64 -8.41
N LYS A 82 17.82 -7.55 -7.85
CA LYS A 82 18.43 -6.22 -7.88
C LYS A 82 19.43 -5.93 -6.78
N GLY A 83 19.56 -6.80 -5.80
CA GLY A 83 20.53 -6.63 -4.73
C GLY A 83 20.39 -7.64 -3.62
N ASP A 84 21.45 -7.75 -2.82
CA ASP A 84 21.49 -8.64 -1.68
C ASP A 84 20.65 -8.11 -0.53
N TYR A 85 20.16 -9.05 0.29
CA TYR A 85 19.59 -8.75 1.60
C TYR A 85 20.58 -7.99 2.48
N LEU A 86 20.06 -7.04 3.26
CA LEU A 86 20.85 -6.24 4.19
C LEU A 86 21.08 -7.00 5.51
N THR A 87 22.12 -6.56 6.20
CA THR A 87 22.43 -6.96 7.58
C THR A 87 22.52 -5.70 8.42
N VAL A 88 21.74 -5.61 9.50
CA VAL A 88 21.64 -4.41 10.33
C VAL A 88 22.09 -4.72 11.76
N ASP A 89 23.10 -4.00 12.24
CA ASP A 89 23.48 -4.00 13.65
C ASP A 89 22.53 -3.08 14.44
N VAL A 90 21.84 -3.64 15.42
CA VAL A 90 20.87 -2.92 16.26
C VAL A 90 21.43 -2.56 17.64
N GLY A 91 22.75 -2.71 17.82
CA GLY A 91 23.45 -2.47 19.09
C GLY A 91 23.54 -3.73 19.97
N ASP A 92 24.37 -3.65 21.02
CA ASP A 92 24.59 -4.72 22.01
C ASP A 92 25.02 -6.07 21.41
N GLY A 93 25.71 -6.04 20.25
CA GLY A 93 26.15 -7.24 19.53
C GLY A 93 25.00 -8.02 18.86
N LYS A 94 23.81 -7.42 18.73
CA LYS A 94 22.66 -8.02 18.05
C LYS A 94 22.63 -7.58 16.59
N VAL A 95 22.47 -8.57 15.71
CA VAL A 95 22.41 -8.37 14.27
C VAL A 95 21.08 -8.92 13.74
N LEU A 96 20.38 -8.13 12.93
CA LEU A 96 19.21 -8.56 12.18
C LEU A 96 19.65 -8.96 10.77
N SER A 97 19.34 -10.21 10.38
CA SER A 97 19.59 -10.75 9.04
C SER A 97 18.67 -11.96 8.78
N PRO A 98 18.07 -12.10 7.59
CA PRO A 98 18.11 -11.13 6.48
C PRO A 98 17.16 -9.94 6.73
N VAL A 99 17.56 -8.75 6.28
CA VAL A 99 16.70 -7.54 6.24
C VAL A 99 16.45 -7.17 4.79
N MET A 100 15.18 -6.95 4.41
CA MET A 100 14.83 -6.55 3.04
C MET A 100 15.59 -5.30 2.60
N ASN A 101 16.10 -5.30 1.38
CA ASN A 101 16.86 -4.20 0.82
C ASN A 101 15.93 -3.21 0.11
N PRO A 102 15.79 -1.96 0.59
CA PRO A 102 14.88 -1.00 -0.03
C PRO A 102 15.16 -0.72 -1.51
N ALA A 103 16.40 -0.94 -1.97
CA ALA A 103 16.79 -0.78 -3.37
C ALA A 103 16.19 -1.84 -4.30
N CYS A 104 15.72 -2.96 -3.76
CA CYS A 104 15.07 -4.03 -4.51
C CYS A 104 13.59 -3.75 -4.80
N TYR A 105 12.98 -2.78 -4.12
CA TYR A 105 11.61 -2.35 -4.45
C TYR A 105 11.58 -1.56 -5.75
N VAL A 106 10.78 -2.06 -6.70
CA VAL A 106 10.60 -1.47 -8.02
C VAL A 106 9.17 -1.00 -8.18
N LYS A 107 8.99 0.25 -8.62
CA LYS A 107 7.69 0.75 -9.04
C LYS A 107 7.37 0.20 -10.41
N LEU A 108 6.19 -0.41 -10.52
CA LEU A 108 5.67 -0.93 -11.77
C LEU A 108 4.46 -0.09 -12.19
N ASP A 109 4.20 -0.04 -13.49
CA ASP A 109 2.87 0.33 -13.94
C ASP A 109 1.89 -0.82 -13.66
N ARG A 110 0.60 -0.51 -13.68
CA ARG A 110 -0.47 -1.47 -13.39
C ARG A 110 -0.40 -2.73 -14.28
N SER A 111 -0.07 -2.59 -15.56
CA SER A 111 -0.08 -3.71 -16.50
C SER A 111 1.08 -4.66 -16.22
N ALA A 112 2.27 -4.12 -16.01
CA ALA A 112 3.45 -4.89 -15.64
C ALA A 112 3.26 -5.59 -14.28
N PHE A 113 2.71 -4.87 -13.30
CA PHE A 113 2.38 -5.45 -11.99
C PHE A 113 1.42 -6.62 -12.12
N LEU A 114 0.29 -6.44 -12.81
CA LEU A 114 -0.71 -7.50 -12.97
C LEU A 114 -0.18 -8.69 -13.77
N GLN A 115 0.72 -8.47 -14.73
CA GLN A 115 1.39 -9.56 -15.43
C GLN A 115 2.26 -10.38 -14.46
N CYS A 116 3.19 -9.73 -13.75
CA CYS A 116 4.05 -10.41 -12.77
C CYS A 116 3.23 -11.12 -11.70
N PHE A 117 2.15 -10.48 -11.22
CA PHE A 117 1.25 -11.04 -10.21
C PHE A 117 0.58 -12.33 -10.70
N LYS A 118 0.09 -12.35 -11.95
CA LYS A 118 -0.55 -13.53 -12.55
C LYS A 118 0.44 -14.67 -12.78
N GLU A 119 1.68 -14.35 -13.14
CA GLU A 119 2.75 -15.33 -13.30
C GLU A 119 3.16 -15.94 -11.94
N HIS A 120 3.14 -15.14 -10.87
CA HIS A 120 3.45 -15.60 -9.50
C HIS A 120 2.33 -16.44 -8.88
N TYR A 121 1.06 -16.13 -9.18
CA TYR A 121 -0.11 -16.84 -8.66
C TYR A 121 -0.97 -17.50 -9.78
N PRO A 122 -0.42 -18.44 -10.58
CA PRO A 122 -1.11 -18.95 -11.78
C PRO A 122 -2.42 -19.71 -11.47
N ASP A 123 -2.45 -20.37 -10.32
CA ASP A 123 -3.54 -21.28 -9.91
C ASP A 123 -4.47 -20.67 -8.86
N LYS A 124 -4.26 -19.40 -8.48
CA LYS A 124 -5.11 -18.73 -7.48
C LYS A 124 -6.23 -17.98 -8.18
N GLU A 125 -7.46 -18.32 -7.80
CA GLU A 125 -8.65 -17.59 -8.25
C GLU A 125 -8.78 -16.24 -7.52
N VAL A 126 -8.40 -16.20 -6.24
CA VAL A 126 -8.43 -14.99 -5.41
C VAL A 126 -7.14 -14.89 -4.60
N VAL A 127 -6.57 -13.68 -4.52
CA VAL A 127 -5.42 -13.36 -3.67
C VAL A 127 -5.73 -12.09 -2.87
N THR A 128 -5.74 -12.20 -1.55
CA THR A 128 -6.02 -11.07 -0.64
C THR A 128 -4.74 -10.36 -0.27
N PHE A 129 -4.78 -9.03 -0.11
CA PHE A 129 -3.65 -8.27 0.41
C PHE A 129 -3.85 -7.94 1.90
N GLY A 130 -2.81 -8.10 2.71
CA GLY A 130 -2.80 -7.70 4.12
C GLY A 130 -2.38 -6.24 4.28
N SER A 131 -3.02 -5.50 5.19
CA SER A 131 -2.60 -4.13 5.52
C SER A 131 -1.29 -4.14 6.30
N LEU A 132 -0.31 -3.36 5.85
CA LEU A 132 1.02 -3.27 6.46
C LEU A 132 1.20 -1.97 7.26
N SER A 133 0.91 -0.82 6.64
CA SER A 133 1.12 0.49 7.25
C SER A 133 0.25 1.58 6.62
N TYR A 134 0.26 2.78 7.23
CA TYR A 134 -0.43 3.96 6.70
C TYR A 134 0.51 5.17 6.64
N GLY A 135 0.19 6.12 5.77
CA GLY A 135 0.92 7.35 5.57
C GLY A 135 0.01 8.53 5.23
N VAL A 136 0.62 9.65 4.86
CA VAL A 136 -0.10 10.82 4.34
C VAL A 136 0.50 11.29 3.04
N GLU A 137 -0.39 11.57 2.10
CA GLU A 137 -0.07 12.18 0.81
C GLU A 137 -0.60 13.61 0.78
N GLU A 138 0.25 14.56 0.41
CA GLU A 138 -0.21 15.93 0.16
C GLU A 138 -1.00 15.95 -1.15
N THR A 139 -2.17 16.59 -1.13
CA THR A 139 -3.05 16.66 -2.29
C THR A 139 -3.40 18.10 -2.62
N SER A 140 -3.44 18.39 -3.92
CA SER A 140 -3.93 19.67 -4.44
C SER A 140 -5.47 19.75 -4.45
N ALA A 141 -6.15 18.64 -4.16
CA ALA A 141 -7.60 18.56 -4.17
C ALA A 141 -8.19 19.31 -2.97
N LYS A 142 -8.79 20.48 -3.20
CA LYS A 142 -9.91 20.98 -2.40
C LYS A 142 -11.17 20.31 -2.94
N ARG A 143 -11.48 19.09 -2.49
CA ARG A 143 -12.72 18.45 -2.91
C ARG A 143 -13.64 18.35 -1.69
N ARG A 144 -14.82 18.94 -1.90
CA ARG A 144 -15.86 19.30 -0.93
C ARG A 144 -16.40 18.11 -0.18
#